data_AF-A0A259KIC6-F1
#
_entry.id   AF-A0A259KIC6-F1
#
_cell.length_a   1.000
_cell.length_b   1.000
_cell.length_c   1.000
_cell.angle_alpha   90.00
_cell.angle_beta   90.00
_cell.angle_gamma   90.00
#
_symmetry.space_group_name_H-M   'P 1'
#
loop_
_entity.id
_entity.type
_entity.pdbx_description
1 polymer ?
#
loop_
_entity_poly.entity_id
_entity_poly.type
_entity_poly.pdbx_seq_one_letter_code
_entity_poly.pdbx_strand_id
1 'polypeptide(L)'
;MKKLNTIKRGQVLANAGEYGPVWRITEGLFRIEREGMDGLSLVQLGLPGDLLGVEALCAEPYAYTITAVTTGQAELVDANHELSRFGIVAKAYLQQQRRTHDMMKLRGGPVNERLANFLKLLSRNTDGSERELDRRDLPILKEIASILDTATETVCRELNAFLPARVYQRPAKREAWSGLAMAA
;
A
#
# COMPACT_ATOMS: atom_id res chain seq x y z
N MET A 1 -26.05 -6.10 -3.61
CA MET A 1 -24.73 -6.13 -4.27
C MET A 1 -23.82 -5.17 -3.51
N LYS A 2 -22.70 -5.62 -2.95
CA LYS A 2 -21.76 -4.71 -2.29
C LYS A 2 -21.11 -3.84 -3.37
N LYS A 3 -21.16 -2.52 -3.21
CA LYS A 3 -20.57 -1.59 -4.18
C LYS A 3 -19.06 -1.60 -3.98
N LEU A 4 -18.36 -2.16 -4.97
CA LEU A 4 -16.91 -2.24 -5.03
C LEU A 4 -16.40 -1.00 -5.77
N ASN A 5 -15.55 -0.22 -5.11
CA ASN A 5 -14.93 0.95 -5.72
C ASN A 5 -13.47 0.63 -6.00
N THR A 6 -13.05 0.79 -7.25
CA THR A 6 -11.63 0.74 -7.63
C THR A 6 -11.00 2.11 -7.37
N ILE A 7 -9.89 2.13 -6.64
CA ILE A 7 -9.12 3.33 -6.30
C ILE A 7 -7.75 3.21 -6.94
N LYS A 8 -7.41 4.17 -7.82
CA LYS A 8 -6.12 4.17 -8.50
C LYS A 8 -5.01 4.56 -7.52
N ARG A 9 -3.79 4.08 -7.74
CA ARG A 9 -2.61 4.56 -7.02
C ARG A 9 -2.55 6.10 -7.01
N GLY A 10 -2.31 6.68 -5.84
CA GLY A 10 -2.28 8.11 -5.57
C GLY A 10 -3.65 8.77 -5.37
N GLN A 11 -4.75 8.05 -5.61
CA GLN A 11 -6.10 8.58 -5.40
C GLN A 11 -6.49 8.49 -3.93
N VAL A 12 -7.13 9.54 -3.44
CA VAL A 12 -7.70 9.62 -2.09
C VAL A 12 -9.05 8.88 -2.06
N LEU A 13 -9.22 7.99 -1.08
CA LEU A 13 -10.48 7.31 -0.80
C LEU A 13 -11.39 8.20 0.07
N ALA A 14 -10.81 8.88 1.05
CA ALA A 14 -11.50 9.76 2.00
C ALA A 14 -10.52 10.79 2.57
N ASN A 15 -10.97 12.03 2.77
CA ASN A 15 -10.18 13.07 3.43
C ASN A 15 -10.52 13.18 4.91
N ALA A 16 -9.52 13.56 5.72
CA ALA A 16 -9.77 13.97 7.09
C ALA A 16 -10.79 15.14 7.12
N GLY A 17 -11.69 15.13 8.10
CA GLY A 17 -12.75 16.13 8.25
C GLY A 17 -14.03 15.85 7.46
N GLU A 18 -14.00 14.94 6.48
CA GLU A 18 -15.22 14.53 5.76
C GLU A 18 -16.07 13.56 6.61
N TYR A 19 -17.38 13.61 6.40
CA TYR A 19 -18.32 12.60 6.88
C TYR A 19 -18.62 11.61 5.77
N GLY A 20 -18.68 10.32 6.11
CA GLY A 20 -18.96 9.29 5.12
C GLY A 20 -19.17 7.90 5.72
N PRO A 21 -19.29 6.86 4.88
CA PRO A 21 -19.53 5.50 5.35
C PRO A 21 -18.26 4.81 5.88
N VAL A 22 -18.43 3.64 6.48
CA VAL A 22 -17.30 2.75 6.77
C VAL A 22 -16.92 1.99 5.49
N TRP A 23 -15.62 1.96 5.20
CA TRP A 23 -15.06 1.21 4.08
C TRP A 23 -14.34 -0.03 4.56
N ARG A 24 -14.31 -1.07 3.73
CA ARG A 24 -13.42 -2.22 3.90
C ARG A 24 -12.50 -2.34 2.70
N ILE A 25 -11.20 -2.40 2.94
CA ILE A 25 -10.22 -2.68 1.88
C ILE A 25 -10.37 -4.15 1.48
N THR A 26 -10.55 -4.42 0.20
CA THR A 26 -10.56 -5.78 -0.36
C THR A 26 -9.26 -6.09 -1.08
N GLU A 27 -8.62 -5.08 -1.68
CA GLU A 27 -7.37 -5.23 -2.42
C GLU A 27 -6.51 -3.97 -2.29
N GLY A 28 -5.18 -4.15 -2.36
CA GLY A 28 -4.22 -3.06 -2.42
C GLY A 28 -3.75 -2.58 -1.05
N LEU A 29 -2.85 -1.61 -1.08
CA LEU A 29 -2.23 -1.00 0.09
C LEU A 29 -2.64 0.47 0.16
N PHE A 30 -3.06 0.93 1.32
CA PHE A 30 -3.44 2.32 1.55
C PHE A 30 -2.57 2.92 2.65
N ARG A 31 -2.20 4.19 2.51
CA ARG A 31 -1.58 4.96 3.58
C ARG A 31 -2.66 5.74 4.32
N ILE A 32 -2.54 5.75 5.63
CA ILE A 32 -3.42 6.46 6.56
C ILE A 32 -2.59 7.59 7.15
N GLU A 33 -2.95 8.80 6.79
CA GLU A 33 -2.17 9.99 7.04
C GLU A 33 -2.96 10.95 7.92
N ARG A 34 -2.27 11.63 8.82
CA ARG A 34 -2.83 12.72 9.61
C ARG A 34 -2.16 14.01 9.22
N GLU A 35 -2.95 15.08 9.15
CA GLU A 35 -2.39 16.42 8.98
C GLU A 35 -1.59 16.79 10.24
N GLY A 36 -0.31 17.09 10.03
CA GLY A 36 0.61 17.62 11.03
C GLY A 36 1.12 18.99 10.60
N MET A 37 2.08 19.54 11.36
CA MET A 37 2.65 20.87 11.09
C MET A 37 3.33 20.97 9.72
N ASP A 38 3.95 19.88 9.26
CA ASP A 38 4.68 19.82 7.99
C ASP A 38 3.85 19.17 6.86
N GLY A 39 2.53 19.10 7.03
CA GLY A 39 1.59 18.46 6.12
C GLY A 39 1.25 17.02 6.52
N LEU A 40 0.88 16.19 5.54
CA LEU A 40 0.42 14.82 5.78
C LEU A 40 1.55 13.93 6.28
N SER A 41 1.37 13.41 7.50
CA SER A 41 2.29 12.47 8.15
C SER A 41 1.72 11.06 8.13
N LEU A 42 2.49 10.09 7.64
CA LEU A 42 2.12 8.68 7.68
C LEU A 42 1.97 8.20 9.12
N VAL A 43 0.77 7.75 9.47
CA VAL A 43 0.44 7.15 10.76
C VAL A 43 0.48 5.63 10.66
N GLN A 44 -0.28 5.06 9.73
CA GLN A 44 -0.46 3.62 9.58
C GLN A 44 -0.69 3.22 8.12
N LEU A 45 -0.65 1.90 7.86
CA LEU A 45 -1.06 1.32 6.59
C LEU A 45 -2.41 0.62 6.74
N GLY A 46 -3.25 0.74 5.72
CA GLY A 46 -4.46 -0.04 5.52
C GLY A 46 -4.20 -1.23 4.59
N LEU A 47 -4.56 -2.42 5.06
CA LEU A 47 -4.36 -3.69 4.36
C LEU A 47 -5.69 -4.34 3.99
N PRO A 48 -5.71 -5.32 3.06
CA PRO A 48 -6.89 -6.11 2.78
C PRO A 48 -7.51 -6.72 4.04
N GLY A 49 -8.83 -6.56 4.17
CA GLY A 49 -9.62 -6.95 5.33
C GLY A 49 -9.89 -5.81 6.31
N ASP A 50 -9.15 -4.72 6.20
CA ASP A 50 -9.27 -3.64 7.15
C ASP A 50 -10.46 -2.72 6.93
N LEU A 51 -10.99 -2.25 8.04
CA LEU A 51 -12.01 -1.23 8.16
C LEU A 51 -11.37 0.17 8.20
N LEU A 52 -11.98 1.12 7.50
CA LEU A 52 -11.55 2.52 7.43
C LEU A 52 -12.75 3.43 7.65
N GLY A 53 -12.52 4.59 8.28
CA GLY A 53 -13.60 5.55 8.57
C GLY A 53 -14.59 5.07 9.62
N VAL A 54 -14.12 4.27 10.59
CA VAL A 54 -14.96 3.66 11.64
C VAL A 54 -15.49 4.74 12.60
N GLU A 55 -14.80 5.88 12.67
CA GLU A 55 -15.19 7.10 13.38
C GLU A 55 -16.60 7.57 12.99
N ALA A 56 -17.00 7.35 11.74
CA ALA A 56 -18.34 7.69 11.26
C ALA A 56 -19.47 6.96 12.01
N LEU A 57 -19.21 5.78 12.58
CA LEU A 57 -20.17 5.06 13.43
C LEU A 57 -20.41 5.77 14.77
N CYS A 58 -19.47 6.61 15.18
CA CYS A 58 -19.55 7.43 16.38
C CYS A 58 -20.02 8.86 16.07
N ALA A 59 -20.53 9.12 14.86
CA ALA A 59 -20.91 10.45 14.37
C ALA A 59 -19.74 11.47 14.36
N GLU A 60 -18.51 10.97 14.28
CA GLU A 60 -17.30 11.79 14.13
C GLU A 60 -16.89 11.86 12.65
N PRO A 61 -16.29 12.97 12.20
CA PRO A 61 -15.69 13.04 10.88
C PRO A 61 -14.48 12.09 10.80
N TYR A 62 -14.04 11.76 9.59
CA TYR A 62 -12.84 10.97 9.41
C TYR A 62 -11.63 11.67 10.04
N ALA A 63 -10.91 10.96 10.91
CA ALA A 63 -9.73 11.49 11.59
C ALA A 63 -8.48 11.54 10.69
N TYR A 64 -8.51 10.81 9.57
CA TYR A 64 -7.34 10.58 8.72
C TYR A 64 -7.70 10.73 7.24
N THR A 65 -6.72 11.18 6.46
CA THR A 65 -6.75 11.10 5.01
C THR A 65 -6.23 9.73 4.58
N ILE A 66 -6.98 9.07 3.69
CA ILE A 66 -6.67 7.72 3.24
C ILE A 66 -6.35 7.76 1.75
N THR A 67 -5.11 7.41 1.40
CA THR A 67 -4.63 7.45 0.01
C THR A 67 -4.17 6.07 -0.45
N ALA A 68 -4.54 5.67 -1.66
CA ALA A 68 -4.08 4.42 -2.26
C ALA A 68 -2.58 4.50 -2.62
N VAL A 69 -1.78 3.57 -2.08
CA VAL A 69 -0.35 3.42 -2.39
C VAL A 69 -0.16 2.49 -3.59
N THR A 70 -0.98 1.46 -3.70
CA THR A 70 -1.15 0.66 -4.92
C THR A 70 -2.58 0.81 -5.42
N THR A 71 -2.82 0.52 -6.71
CA THR A 71 -4.21 0.41 -7.18
C THR A 71 -4.89 -0.70 -6.39
N GLY A 72 -6.07 -0.38 -5.86
CA GLY A 72 -6.77 -1.25 -4.92
C GLY A 72 -8.27 -1.10 -5.01
N GLN A 73 -8.95 -1.77 -4.09
CA GLN A 73 -10.41 -1.83 -4.05
C GLN A 73 -10.90 -1.70 -2.63
N ALA A 74 -12.03 -1.02 -2.48
CA ALA A 74 -12.74 -0.91 -1.21
C ALA A 74 -14.25 -1.12 -1.40
N GLU A 75 -14.88 -1.80 -0.44
CA GLU A 75 -16.32 -1.99 -0.39
C GLU A 75 -16.95 -1.21 0.77
N LEU A 76 -18.20 -0.77 0.58
CA LEU A 76 -19.00 -0.21 1.66
C LEU A 76 -19.37 -1.30 2.68
N VAL A 77 -19.22 -0.98 3.97
CA VAL A 77 -19.65 -1.85 5.06
C VAL A 77 -21.07 -1.49 5.47
N ASP A 78 -21.95 -2.49 5.45
CA ASP A 78 -23.30 -2.36 6.00
C ASP A 78 -23.23 -2.29 7.54
N ALA A 79 -23.64 -1.15 8.09
CA ALA A 79 -23.69 -0.85 9.52
C ALA A 79 -25.10 -0.45 9.98
N ASN A 80 -26.14 -0.95 9.30
CA ASN A 80 -27.53 -0.54 9.54
C ASN A 80 -28.11 -1.00 10.90
N HIS A 81 -27.48 -1.98 11.56
CA HIS A 81 -27.95 -2.54 12.83
C HIS A 81 -26.95 -2.30 13.97
N GLU A 82 -27.45 -2.05 15.18
CA GLU A 82 -26.63 -1.72 16.36
C GLU A 82 -25.60 -2.81 16.72
N LEU A 83 -26.01 -4.09 16.76
CA LEU A 83 -25.07 -5.21 16.95
C LEU A 83 -23.99 -5.26 15.87
N SER A 84 -24.33 -4.92 14.62
CA SER A 84 -23.35 -4.83 13.53
C SER A 84 -22.37 -3.68 13.77
N ARG A 85 -22.84 -2.52 14.27
CA ARG A 85 -21.97 -1.38 14.61
C ARG A 85 -20.98 -1.73 15.71
N PHE A 86 -21.44 -2.34 16.80
CA PHE A 86 -20.56 -2.80 17.87
C PHE A 86 -19.52 -3.79 17.36
N GLY A 87 -19.93 -4.77 16.53
CA GLY A 87 -19.01 -5.72 15.93
C GLY A 87 -17.97 -5.07 15.01
N ILE A 88 -18.33 -4.01 14.27
CA ILE A 88 -17.40 -3.24 13.43
C ILE A 88 -16.41 -2.47 14.30
N VAL A 89 -16.86 -1.78 15.35
CA VAL A 89 -15.98 -1.03 16.27
C VAL A 89 -15.02 -1.98 17.00
N ALA A 90 -15.50 -3.11 17.49
CA ALA A 90 -14.66 -4.12 18.15
C ALA A 90 -13.57 -4.67 17.20
N LYS A 91 -13.92 -4.97 15.94
CA LYS A 91 -12.95 -5.38 14.91
C LYS A 91 -11.94 -4.27 14.61
N ALA A 92 -12.38 -3.02 14.54
CA ALA A 92 -11.53 -1.87 14.29
C ALA A 92 -10.51 -1.66 15.43
N TYR A 93 -10.91 -1.90 16.68
CA TYR A 93 -10.01 -1.84 17.83
C TYR A 93 -8.89 -2.88 17.74
N LEU A 94 -9.22 -4.14 17.46
CA LEU A 94 -8.21 -5.21 17.29
C LEU A 94 -7.31 -4.94 16.08
N GLN A 95 -7.89 -4.45 14.99
CA GLN A 95 -7.14 -4.00 13.82
C GLN A 95 -6.16 -2.88 14.16
N GLN A 96 -6.55 -1.93 15.01
CA GLN A 96 -5.68 -0.83 15.42
C GLN A 96 -4.44 -1.34 16.14
N GLN A 97 -4.58 -2.33 17.04
CA GLN A 97 -3.44 -2.96 17.71
C GLN A 97 -2.50 -3.63 16.70
N ARG A 98 -3.05 -4.38 15.75
CA ARG A 98 -2.28 -5.04 14.70
C ARG A 98 -1.51 -4.04 13.83
N ARG A 99 -2.18 -2.98 13.35
CA ARG A 99 -1.54 -1.93 12.54
C ARG A 99 -0.45 -1.18 13.30
N THR A 100 -0.62 -0.93 14.59
CA THR A 100 0.42 -0.31 15.42
C THR A 100 1.66 -1.19 15.51
N HIS A 101 1.48 -2.49 15.72
CA HIS A 101 2.58 -3.45 15.71
C HIS A 101 3.25 -3.55 14.33
N ASP A 102 2.47 -3.59 13.25
CA ASP A 102 2.98 -3.61 11.88
C ASP A 102 3.84 -2.37 11.61
N MET A 103 3.36 -1.18 11.97
CA MET A 103 4.13 0.07 11.83
C MET A 103 5.42 0.09 12.66
N MET A 104 5.43 -0.51 13.85
CA MET A 104 6.65 -0.63 14.64
C MET A 104 7.71 -1.47 13.91
N LYS A 105 7.30 -2.55 13.23
CA LYS A 105 8.19 -3.37 12.39
C LYS A 105 8.66 -2.69 11.11
N LEU A 106 7.92 -1.70 10.62
CA LEU A 106 8.30 -0.92 9.44
C LEU A 106 9.25 0.23 9.74
N ARG A 107 9.41 0.60 11.02
CA ARG A 107 10.28 1.71 11.44
C ARG A 107 11.41 1.31 12.38
N GLY A 108 11.29 0.19 13.09
CA GLY A 108 12.32 -0.34 13.97
C GLY A 108 13.27 -1.32 13.27
N GLY A 109 14.55 -1.28 13.65
CA GLY A 109 15.56 -2.24 13.21
C GLY A 109 16.22 -1.94 11.85
N PRO A 110 17.05 -2.87 11.37
CA PRO A 110 17.76 -2.76 10.09
C PRO A 110 16.83 -2.57 8.88
N VAL A 111 17.29 -1.85 7.85
CA VAL A 111 16.46 -1.52 6.66
C VAL A 111 15.98 -2.79 5.92
N ASN A 112 16.83 -3.81 5.82
CA ASN A 112 16.47 -5.08 5.16
C ASN A 112 15.32 -5.80 5.88
N GLU A 113 15.30 -5.80 7.22
CA GLU A 113 14.20 -6.37 8.01
C GLU A 113 12.91 -5.56 7.83
N ARG A 114 13.02 -4.23 7.85
CA ARG A 114 11.88 -3.32 7.60
C ARG A 114 11.29 -3.54 6.20
N LEU A 115 12.15 -3.71 5.20
CA LEU A 115 11.74 -4.02 3.82
C LEU A 115 11.11 -5.40 3.70
N ALA A 116 11.67 -6.43 4.32
CA ALA A 116 11.08 -7.77 4.35
C ALA A 116 9.67 -7.75 4.96
N ASN A 117 9.50 -7.06 6.09
CA ASN A 117 8.19 -6.88 6.72
C ASN A 117 7.22 -6.14 5.79
N PHE A 118 7.67 -5.08 5.11
CA PHE A 118 6.84 -4.36 4.14
C PHE A 118 6.37 -5.24 2.99
N LEU A 119 7.26 -6.02 2.40
CA LEU A 119 6.91 -6.97 1.33
C LEU A 119 5.90 -8.01 1.82
N LYS A 120 6.05 -8.50 3.05
CA LYS A 120 5.08 -9.42 3.67
C LYS A 120 3.70 -8.79 3.86
N LEU A 121 3.62 -7.50 4.21
CA LEU A 121 2.34 -6.81 4.31
C LEU A 121 1.71 -6.61 2.92
N LEU A 122 2.53 -6.33 1.91
CA LEU A 122 2.08 -6.13 0.54
C LEU A 122 1.58 -7.43 -0.12
N SER A 123 2.12 -8.59 0.27
CA SER A 123 1.68 -9.90 -0.23
C SER A 123 0.37 -10.39 0.39
N ARG A 124 -0.16 -9.73 1.41
CA ARG A 124 -1.29 -10.23 2.20
C ARG A 124 -2.64 -10.03 1.49
N ASN A 125 -3.45 -11.09 1.47
CA ASN A 125 -4.84 -11.08 1.02
C ASN A 125 -5.83 -10.92 2.20
N THR A 126 -7.11 -10.69 1.89
CA THR A 126 -8.18 -10.49 2.87
C THR A 126 -8.38 -11.69 3.81
N ASP A 127 -8.13 -12.91 3.32
CA ASP A 127 -8.25 -14.16 4.08
C ASP A 127 -7.00 -14.48 4.94
N GLY A 128 -5.97 -13.63 4.86
CA GLY A 128 -4.70 -13.82 5.56
C GLY A 128 -3.69 -14.69 4.80
N SER A 129 -4.04 -15.22 3.62
CA SER A 129 -3.07 -15.85 2.73
C SER A 129 -2.07 -14.83 2.16
N GLU A 130 -0.92 -15.32 1.71
CA GLU A 130 0.09 -14.52 1.04
C GLU A 130 0.14 -14.90 -0.44
N ARG A 131 0.24 -13.89 -1.32
CA ARG A 131 0.46 -14.07 -2.75
C ARG A 131 1.91 -13.80 -3.11
N GLU A 132 2.37 -14.41 -4.19
CA GLU A 132 3.65 -14.04 -4.77
C GLU A 132 3.61 -12.60 -5.31
N LEU A 133 4.67 -11.84 -5.07
CA LEU A 133 4.80 -10.45 -5.51
C LEU A 133 5.66 -10.36 -6.77
N ASP A 134 5.15 -9.69 -7.80
CA ASP A 134 5.97 -9.19 -8.91
C ASP A 134 6.40 -7.75 -8.59
N ARG A 135 7.51 -7.30 -9.20
CA ARG A 135 7.94 -5.91 -9.24
C ARG A 135 6.85 -4.92 -9.65
N ARG A 136 5.90 -5.37 -10.49
CA ARG A 136 4.75 -4.55 -10.92
C ARG A 136 3.75 -4.25 -9.80
N ASP A 137 3.75 -5.07 -8.75
CA ASP A 137 2.90 -4.88 -7.58
C ASP A 137 3.48 -3.86 -6.60
N LEU A 138 4.78 -3.54 -6.73
CA LEU A 138 5.46 -2.65 -5.82
C LEU A 138 5.02 -1.19 -6.05
N PRO A 139 4.84 -0.41 -4.98
CA PRO A 139 4.75 1.04 -5.08
C PRO A 139 6.04 1.63 -5.66
N ILE A 140 6.02 2.92 -5.99
CA ILE A 140 7.26 3.57 -6.43
C ILE A 140 8.27 3.61 -5.28
N LEU A 141 9.56 3.58 -5.61
CA LEU A 141 10.63 3.56 -4.61
C LEU A 141 10.55 4.72 -3.62
N LYS A 142 10.10 5.91 -4.07
CA LYS A 142 9.90 7.07 -3.20
C LYS A 142 8.81 6.84 -2.13
N GLU A 143 7.73 6.14 -2.48
CA GLU A 143 6.66 5.80 -1.53
C GLU A 143 7.16 4.77 -0.52
N ILE A 144 7.86 3.73 -0.99
CA ILE A 144 8.46 2.72 -0.10
C ILE A 144 9.45 3.39 0.86
N ALA A 145 10.30 4.28 0.36
CA ALA A 145 11.27 5.03 1.16
C ALA A 145 10.60 5.89 2.23
N SER A 146 9.51 6.57 1.88
CA SER A 146 8.70 7.35 2.83
C SER A 146 8.02 6.46 3.89
N ILE A 147 7.52 5.29 3.50
CA ILE A 147 6.88 4.34 4.43
C ILE A 147 7.89 3.76 5.43
N LEU A 148 9.06 3.38 4.92
CA LEU A 148 10.13 2.75 5.69
C LEU A 148 11.06 3.74 6.39
N ASP A 149 10.81 5.04 6.24
CA ASP A 149 11.65 6.10 6.80
C ASP A 149 13.14 5.89 6.48
N THR A 150 13.46 5.87 5.18
CA THR A 150 14.82 5.70 4.67
C THR A 150 15.01 6.41 3.32
N ALA A 151 16.25 6.44 2.82
CA ALA A 151 16.55 7.02 1.52
C ALA A 151 16.08 6.13 0.36
N THR A 152 15.66 6.73 -0.74
CA THR A 152 15.22 6.00 -1.95
C THR A 152 16.32 5.10 -2.52
N GLU A 153 17.59 5.55 -2.47
CA GLU A 153 18.74 4.76 -2.89
C GLU A 153 18.92 3.48 -2.05
N THR A 154 18.75 3.59 -0.73
CA THR A 154 18.79 2.45 0.19
C THR A 154 17.71 1.44 -0.15
N VAL A 155 16.46 1.87 -0.38
CA VAL A 155 15.39 0.97 -0.82
C VAL A 155 15.76 0.27 -2.12
N CYS A 156 16.26 1.01 -3.11
CA CYS A 156 16.65 0.44 -4.40
C CYS A 156 17.70 -0.68 -4.25
N ARG A 157 18.72 -0.44 -3.43
CA ARG A 157 19.80 -1.41 -3.16
C ARG A 157 19.27 -2.66 -2.45
N GLU A 158 18.55 -2.49 -1.34
CA GLU A 158 18.04 -3.62 -0.55
C GLU A 158 16.98 -4.41 -1.33
N LEU A 159 16.14 -3.74 -2.11
CA LEU A 159 15.09 -4.39 -2.90
C LEU A 159 15.66 -5.35 -3.94
N ASN A 160 16.83 -5.06 -4.52
CA ASN A 160 17.48 -5.97 -5.47
C ASN A 160 17.90 -7.29 -4.83
N ALA A 161 18.12 -7.35 -3.51
CA ALA A 161 18.42 -8.59 -2.80
C ALA A 161 17.18 -9.48 -2.63
N PHE A 162 15.99 -8.89 -2.47
CA PHE A 162 14.72 -9.62 -2.34
C PHE A 162 14.09 -9.95 -3.69
N LEU A 163 14.14 -9.00 -4.62
CA LEU A 163 13.53 -9.06 -5.94
C LEU A 163 14.55 -8.54 -6.96
N PRO A 164 15.37 -9.41 -7.58
CA PRO A 164 16.44 -8.99 -8.50
C PRO A 164 15.93 -8.28 -9.76
N ALA A 165 16.71 -7.34 -10.29
CA ALA A 165 16.42 -6.64 -11.56
C ALA A 165 16.13 -7.65 -12.67
N ARG A 166 15.02 -7.50 -13.41
CA ARG A 166 14.90 -8.23 -14.68
C ARG A 166 16.00 -7.70 -15.59
N VAL A 167 17.03 -8.51 -15.81
CA VAL A 167 18.11 -8.17 -16.74
C VAL A 167 17.49 -8.19 -18.13
N TYR A 168 17.19 -7.00 -18.67
CA TYR A 168 16.81 -6.90 -20.08
C TYR A 168 18.04 -7.25 -20.91
N GLN A 169 18.07 -8.45 -21.49
CA GLN A 169 19.08 -8.78 -22.49
C GLN A 169 18.90 -7.82 -23.66
N ARG A 170 19.81 -6.87 -23.79
CA ARG A 170 19.89 -6.01 -24.98
C ARG A 170 20.07 -6.95 -26.17
N PRO A 171 19.20 -6.92 -27.19
CA PRO A 171 19.41 -7.70 -28.39
C PRO A 171 20.77 -7.29 -28.98
N ALA A 172 21.62 -8.28 -29.21
CA ALA A 172 22.94 -8.08 -29.78
C ALA A 172 22.80 -7.24 -31.06
N LYS A 173 23.57 -6.15 -31.13
CA LYS A 173 23.62 -5.24 -32.25
C LYS A 173 23.90 -6.08 -33.51
N ARG A 174 22.90 -6.26 -34.38
CA ARG A 174 23.13 -6.86 -35.70
C ARG A 174 24.21 -6.02 -36.38
N GLU A 175 25.37 -6.61 -36.60
CA GLU A 175 26.43 -5.99 -37.42
C GLU A 175 25.84 -5.78 -38.81
N ALA A 176 25.54 -4.52 -39.11
CA ALA A 176 25.11 -4.11 -40.43
C ALA A 176 26.34 -4.11 -41.34
N TRP A 177 26.46 -5.17 -42.14
CA TRP A 177 27.03 -5.17 -43.49
C TRP A 177 28.44 -4.56 -43.65
N SER A 178 29.46 -5.37 -43.35
CA SER A 178 30.76 -5.27 -44.01
C SER A 178 30.72 -6.09 -45.30
N GLY A 179 30.59 -5.42 -46.45
CA GLY A 179 30.87 -6.07 -47.73
C GLY A 179 30.02 -5.57 -48.89
N LEU A 180 30.53 -4.57 -49.60
CA LEU A 180 30.72 -4.66 -51.05
C LEU A 180 31.60 -3.49 -51.51
N ALA A 181 32.91 -3.75 -51.47
CA ALA A 181 33.85 -3.12 -52.37
C ALA A 181 33.72 -3.80 -53.74
N MET A 182 33.55 -2.99 -54.79
CA MET A 182 33.89 -3.22 -56.21
C MET A 182 33.75 -1.84 -56.87
N ALA A 183 34.81 -1.05 -57.07
CA ALA A 183 35.92 -1.20 -58.00
C ALA A 183 35.47 -1.26 -59.48
N ALA A 184 35.95 -0.26 -60.24
CA ALA A 184 35.88 0.00 -61.69
C ALA A 184 34.58 0.60 -62.24
#